data_AF-C5ZZA8-F1
#
_entry.id   AF-C5ZZA8-F1
#
_cell.length_a   1.000
_cell.length_b   1.000
_cell.length_c   1.000
_cell.angle_alpha   90.00
_cell.angle_beta   90.00
_cell.angle_gamma   90.00
#
_symmetry.space_group_name_H-M   'P 1'
#
loop_
_entity.id
_entity.type
_entity.pdbx_description
1 polymer ?
#
loop_
_entity_poly.entity_id
_entity_poly.type
_entity_poly.pdbx_seq_one_letter_code
_entity_poly.pdbx_strand_id
1 'polypeptide(L)'
;MGGGAIIIAFNYPLLEEKDRNFATIFFKTAIKLEENLYYYPKPNHYMEIDDFALFALKNKLTPENLKVESLYRKNLIQRDLRGKLHGILRREKHIEEKYINKKFFYESRKLFNLSWQWQEYRVAKEQLEYDLIERMQEWYPYPLGFNISIHNVCNLTCVMCPFFSEEFKVNHQTDFFKTKTFLEDKFVYEAIDYCAEASVSNPQLTVGFTAAGEATLDQRLPDFIHYARNKGIPWTYIVTNGTLLHKIGKELLDSGLNRMTISIDGATPETYRKIRGADLNKVEKGVRECVEYARELNAKGHKIEFDLNCVLTDTFCEAQEKELYLSKWEDCRDIIVRIFFTRLVIYDKQGNDINKDKTFSQRDMVCSFPWSNYAIDCYGNVTVCCTMDASSMYQPISIGNVKELGVRGVWNSEMAKKLRKEQLQQQFKRFSLCAGCAEKFKSCFDEDNCVTTKHNLDIK
;
A
#
# COMPACT_ATOMS: atom_id res chain seq x y z
N MET A 1 -45.56 -8.96 6.91
CA MET A 1 -46.28 -8.51 8.12
C MET A 1 -46.28 -9.66 9.13
N GLY A 2 -45.87 -9.40 10.37
CA GLY A 2 -45.90 -10.32 11.52
C GLY A 2 -44.64 -11.19 11.72
N GLY A 3 -43.66 -10.70 12.50
CA GLY A 3 -42.45 -11.45 12.91
C GLY A 3 -41.15 -10.79 12.43
N GLY A 4 -40.24 -10.47 13.35
CA GLY A 4 -38.95 -9.82 13.08
C GLY A 4 -38.03 -10.65 12.18
N ALA A 5 -38.17 -10.51 10.87
CA ALA A 5 -37.31 -11.16 9.89
C ALA A 5 -35.91 -10.55 9.93
N ILE A 6 -34.90 -11.39 10.18
CA ILE A 6 -33.48 -11.05 10.11
C ILE A 6 -32.92 -11.56 8.78
N ILE A 7 -32.23 -10.70 8.04
CA ILE A 7 -31.45 -11.13 6.87
C ILE A 7 -30.06 -11.46 7.38
N ILE A 8 -29.64 -12.71 7.21
CA ILE A 8 -28.28 -13.16 7.51
C ILE A 8 -27.53 -13.49 6.23
N ALA A 9 -26.25 -13.21 6.21
CA ALA A 9 -25.33 -13.62 5.17
C ALA A 9 -23.98 -13.97 5.81
N PHE A 10 -23.24 -14.88 5.19
CA PHE A 10 -21.89 -15.19 5.62
C PHE A 10 -21.01 -15.56 4.43
N ASN A 11 -19.76 -15.15 4.53
CA ASN A 11 -18.64 -15.59 3.73
C ASN A 11 -17.52 -16.11 4.66
N TYR A 12 -17.91 -16.61 5.84
CA TYR A 12 -16.97 -17.11 6.85
C TYR A 12 -16.70 -18.60 6.62
N PRO A 13 -15.43 -19.04 6.65
CA PRO A 13 -15.08 -20.44 6.45
C PRO A 13 -15.76 -21.28 7.54
N LEU A 14 -16.47 -22.35 7.18
CA LEU A 14 -17.14 -23.25 8.14
C LEU A 14 -16.45 -24.62 8.21
N LEU A 15 -15.12 -24.62 8.05
CA LEU A 15 -14.31 -25.81 7.81
C LEU A 15 -14.13 -26.61 9.11
N GLU A 16 -13.79 -25.94 10.19
CA GLU A 16 -13.56 -26.56 11.51
C GLU A 16 -14.75 -26.41 12.45
N GLU A 17 -14.76 -27.20 13.51
CA GLU A 17 -15.79 -27.10 14.54
C GLU A 17 -15.75 -25.73 15.23
N LYS A 18 -14.54 -25.20 15.47
CA LYS A 18 -14.33 -23.85 16.02
C LYS A 18 -15.01 -22.78 15.16
N ASP A 19 -14.86 -22.87 13.84
CA ASP A 19 -15.47 -21.95 12.90
C ASP A 19 -17.00 -21.98 12.97
N ARG A 20 -17.58 -23.19 12.93
CA ARG A 20 -19.04 -23.40 13.00
C ARG A 20 -19.61 -22.90 14.32
N ASN A 21 -18.89 -23.15 15.43
CA ASN A 21 -19.27 -22.67 16.75
C ASN A 21 -19.26 -21.15 16.81
N PHE A 22 -18.22 -20.50 16.28
CA PHE A 22 -18.12 -19.04 16.23
C PHE A 22 -19.26 -18.41 15.41
N ALA A 23 -19.50 -18.90 14.19
CA ALA A 23 -20.61 -18.43 13.35
C ALA A 23 -21.97 -18.62 14.03
N THR A 24 -22.18 -19.76 14.71
CA THR A 24 -23.41 -20.03 15.47
C THR A 24 -23.60 -19.04 16.62
N ILE A 25 -22.53 -18.71 17.35
CA ILE A 25 -22.56 -17.71 18.43
C ILE A 25 -22.90 -16.33 17.88
N PHE A 26 -22.30 -15.92 16.77
CA PHE A 26 -22.63 -14.67 16.08
C PHE A 26 -24.12 -14.60 15.73
N PHE A 27 -24.67 -15.61 15.04
CA PHE A 27 -26.08 -15.60 14.64
C PHE A 27 -27.05 -15.62 15.82
N LYS A 28 -26.76 -16.43 16.86
CA LYS A 28 -27.56 -16.42 18.10
C LYS A 28 -27.55 -15.04 18.76
N THR A 29 -26.42 -14.35 18.72
CA THR A 29 -26.28 -13.00 19.27
C THR A 29 -27.07 -12.00 18.41
N ALA A 30 -26.95 -12.06 17.09
CA ALA A 30 -27.68 -11.21 16.16
C ALA A 30 -29.20 -11.38 16.22
N ILE A 31 -29.70 -12.60 16.47
CA ILE A 31 -31.13 -12.85 16.67
C ILE A 31 -31.63 -12.19 17.95
N LYS A 32 -30.82 -12.20 19.02
CA LYS A 32 -31.17 -11.61 20.32
C LYS A 32 -31.09 -10.09 20.30
N LEU A 33 -30.02 -9.53 19.73
CA LEU A 33 -29.85 -8.09 19.60
C LEU A 33 -30.82 -7.52 18.57
N GLU A 34 -31.25 -6.27 18.72
CA GLU A 34 -32.09 -5.56 17.76
C GLU A 34 -31.26 -4.58 16.89
N GLU A 35 -30.04 -4.99 16.58
CA GLU A 35 -29.02 -4.20 15.89
C GLU A 35 -28.58 -4.87 14.59
N ASN A 36 -27.99 -4.08 13.69
CA ASN A 36 -27.38 -4.60 12.47
C ASN A 36 -25.91 -4.89 12.76
N LEU A 37 -25.54 -6.17 12.68
CA LEU A 37 -24.23 -6.64 13.04
C LEU A 37 -23.46 -7.10 11.82
N TYR A 38 -22.17 -6.81 11.81
CA TYR A 38 -21.24 -7.41 10.87
C TYR A 38 -19.95 -7.80 11.59
N TYR A 39 -19.27 -8.80 11.07
CA TYR A 39 -17.92 -9.17 11.47
C TYR A 39 -17.05 -9.28 10.23
N TYR A 40 -15.84 -8.77 10.33
CA TYR A 40 -14.73 -9.08 9.42
C TYR A 40 -13.43 -8.98 10.23
N PRO A 41 -12.56 -9.99 10.20
CA PRO A 41 -11.31 -9.96 10.96
C PRO A 41 -10.36 -8.91 10.37
N LYS A 42 -9.90 -7.98 11.18
CA LYS A 42 -8.93 -6.95 10.78
C LYS A 42 -7.89 -6.72 11.87
N PRO A 43 -6.62 -6.45 11.51
CA PRO A 43 -5.54 -6.27 12.48
C PRO A 43 -5.72 -5.00 13.32
N ASN A 44 -6.36 -3.96 12.78
CA ASN A 44 -6.65 -2.71 13.48
C ASN A 44 -7.89 -2.02 12.87
N HIS A 45 -8.41 -0.99 13.52
CA HIS A 45 -9.62 -0.27 13.07
C HIS A 45 -9.40 0.71 11.91
N TYR A 46 -8.16 0.93 11.48
CA TYR A 46 -7.81 1.78 10.34
C TYR A 46 -7.80 1.00 9.02
N MET A 47 -7.55 -0.31 9.08
CA MET A 47 -7.67 -1.17 7.92
C MET A 47 -9.12 -1.16 7.44
N GLU A 48 -9.33 -0.62 6.24
CA GLU A 48 -10.65 -0.59 5.63
C GLU A 48 -10.94 -1.93 4.98
N ILE A 49 -12.20 -2.32 5.12
CA ILE A 49 -12.72 -3.59 4.63
C ILE A 49 -13.96 -3.26 3.80
N ASP A 50 -13.98 -3.79 2.58
CA ASP A 50 -15.08 -3.61 1.63
C ASP A 50 -16.06 -4.80 1.60
N ASP A 51 -15.81 -5.87 2.36
CA ASP A 51 -16.66 -7.06 2.43
C ASP A 51 -17.04 -7.42 3.89
N PHE A 52 -17.81 -8.48 4.08
CA PHE A 52 -18.16 -9.02 5.39
C PHE A 52 -17.81 -10.51 5.46
N ALA A 53 -17.43 -10.96 6.66
CA ALA A 53 -17.30 -12.37 6.98
C ALA A 53 -18.62 -12.93 7.50
N LEU A 54 -19.22 -12.25 8.48
CA LEU A 54 -20.56 -12.56 8.99
C LEU A 54 -21.40 -11.28 8.96
N PHE A 55 -22.68 -11.42 8.64
CA PHE A 55 -23.59 -10.30 8.42
C PHE A 55 -24.98 -10.66 8.93
N ALA A 56 -25.58 -9.72 9.65
CA ALA A 56 -26.94 -9.84 10.15
C ALA A 56 -27.63 -8.47 10.17
N LEU A 57 -28.72 -8.36 9.43
CA LEU A 57 -29.51 -7.15 9.24
C LEU A 57 -30.90 -7.37 9.81
N LYS A 58 -31.24 -6.64 10.87
CA LYS A 58 -32.51 -6.80 11.59
C LYS A 58 -33.30 -5.50 11.70
N ASN A 59 -32.62 -4.38 11.90
CA ASN A 59 -33.24 -3.08 12.15
C ASN A 59 -33.05 -2.14 10.96
N LYS A 60 -34.01 -1.25 10.73
CA LYS A 60 -33.95 -0.21 9.69
C LYS A 60 -33.71 -0.77 8.27
N LEU A 61 -34.12 -2.02 8.04
CA LEU A 61 -34.22 -2.60 6.70
C LEU A 61 -35.34 -1.85 5.95
N THR A 62 -34.99 -1.07 4.94
CA THR A 62 -35.98 -0.54 4.00
C THR A 62 -36.00 -1.46 2.76
N PRO A 63 -37.14 -2.12 2.45
CA PRO A 63 -37.30 -2.84 1.18
C PRO A 63 -36.89 -1.99 -0.04
N GLU A 64 -36.97 -0.67 0.10
CA GLU A 64 -36.53 0.33 -0.88
C GLU A 64 -35.01 0.27 -1.15
N ASN A 65 -34.17 0.20 -0.11
CA ASN A 65 -32.71 0.08 -0.31
C ASN A 65 -32.37 -1.21 -1.05
N LEU A 66 -33.03 -2.32 -0.71
CA LEU A 66 -32.84 -3.60 -1.39
C LEU A 66 -33.26 -3.53 -2.86
N LYS A 67 -34.37 -2.85 -3.17
CA LYS A 67 -34.81 -2.63 -4.56
C LYS A 67 -33.78 -1.82 -5.35
N VAL A 68 -33.29 -0.70 -4.80
CA VAL A 68 -32.27 0.14 -5.44
C VAL A 68 -31.01 -0.67 -5.73
N GLU A 69 -30.49 -1.39 -4.73
CA GLU A 69 -29.29 -2.23 -4.89
C GLU A 69 -29.52 -3.39 -5.89
N SER A 70 -30.70 -4.00 -5.90
CA SER A 70 -31.03 -5.08 -6.84
C SER A 70 -31.11 -4.58 -8.28
N LEU A 71 -31.73 -3.41 -8.52
CA LEU A 71 -31.78 -2.79 -9.83
C LEU A 71 -30.37 -2.42 -10.32
N TYR A 72 -29.54 -1.85 -9.44
CA TYR A 72 -28.17 -1.48 -9.77
C TYR A 72 -27.33 -2.71 -10.13
N ARG A 73 -27.35 -3.76 -9.31
CA ARG A 73 -26.58 -5.00 -9.55
C ARG A 73 -27.04 -5.78 -10.78
N LYS A 74 -28.27 -5.58 -11.23
CA LYS A 74 -28.80 -6.13 -12.49
C LYS A 74 -28.53 -5.22 -13.70
N ASN A 75 -27.74 -4.15 -13.52
CA ASN A 75 -27.45 -3.14 -14.54
C ASN A 75 -28.71 -2.48 -15.13
N LEU A 76 -29.82 -2.43 -14.36
CA LEU A 76 -31.07 -1.80 -14.77
C LEU A 76 -31.11 -0.29 -14.48
N ILE A 77 -30.25 0.18 -13.56
CA ILE A 77 -30.03 1.60 -13.29
C ILE A 77 -28.52 1.88 -13.23
N GLN A 78 -28.12 3.09 -13.61
CA GLN A 78 -26.73 3.53 -13.54
C GLN A 78 -26.36 4.01 -12.11
N ARG A 79 -25.06 4.04 -11.82
CA ARG A 79 -24.48 4.48 -10.53
C ARG A 79 -25.03 5.82 -10.05
N ASP A 80 -25.10 6.82 -10.93
CA ASP A 80 -25.56 8.16 -10.55
C ASP A 80 -27.01 8.16 -10.08
N LEU A 81 -27.87 7.38 -10.77
CA LEU A 81 -29.27 7.23 -10.38
C LEU A 81 -29.39 6.44 -9.07
N ARG A 82 -28.61 5.38 -8.89
CA ARG A 82 -28.50 4.64 -7.62
C ARG A 82 -28.15 5.57 -6.46
N GLY A 83 -27.13 6.43 -6.62
CA GLY A 83 -26.72 7.41 -5.62
C GLY A 83 -27.81 8.42 -5.28
N LYS A 84 -28.51 8.95 -6.30
CA LYS A 84 -29.64 9.88 -6.14
C LYS A 84 -30.81 9.24 -5.38
N LEU A 85 -31.19 8.00 -5.72
CA LEU A 85 -32.28 7.28 -5.05
C LEU A 85 -31.98 7.03 -3.57
N HIS A 86 -30.77 6.57 -3.24
CA HIS A 86 -30.34 6.45 -1.84
C HIS A 86 -30.36 7.80 -1.11
N GLY A 87 -30.00 8.89 -1.79
CA GLY A 87 -30.10 10.25 -1.24
C GLY A 87 -31.55 10.67 -0.92
N ILE A 88 -32.50 10.32 -1.80
CA ILE A 88 -33.93 10.58 -1.58
C ILE A 88 -34.44 9.77 -0.38
N LEU A 89 -34.18 8.47 -0.34
CA LEU A 89 -34.62 7.58 0.75
C LEU A 89 -34.11 8.05 2.11
N ARG A 90 -32.87 8.55 2.18
CA ARG A 90 -32.31 9.10 3.41
C ARG A 90 -33.04 10.35 3.89
N ARG A 91 -33.38 11.26 2.98
CA ARG A 91 -34.13 12.49 3.29
C ARG A 91 -35.54 12.18 3.78
N GLU A 92 -36.25 11.26 3.13
CA GLU A 92 -37.60 10.85 3.52
C GLU A 92 -37.67 10.25 4.93
N LYS A 93 -36.58 9.62 5.38
CA LYS A 93 -36.47 9.01 6.72
C LYS A 93 -35.86 9.94 7.77
N HIS A 94 -35.60 11.21 7.44
CA HIS A 94 -34.98 12.20 8.33
C HIS A 94 -33.64 11.71 8.94
N ILE A 95 -32.83 10.98 8.16
CA ILE A 95 -31.54 10.48 8.64
C ILE A 95 -30.52 11.62 8.58
N GLU A 96 -30.05 12.07 9.74
CA GLU A 96 -28.99 13.09 9.80
C GLU A 96 -27.65 12.57 9.24
N GLU A 97 -26.88 13.45 8.58
CA GLU A 97 -25.59 13.09 7.98
C GLU A 97 -24.58 12.51 8.99
N LYS A 98 -24.65 12.89 10.26
CA LYS A 98 -23.77 12.36 11.31
C LYS A 98 -23.93 10.85 11.53
N TYR A 99 -25.09 10.28 11.18
CA TYR A 99 -25.35 8.84 11.25
C TYR A 99 -24.92 8.11 9.97
N ILE A 100 -24.67 8.85 8.88
CA ILE A 100 -24.11 8.33 7.64
C ILE A 100 -22.61 8.19 7.89
N ASN A 101 -22.20 7.04 8.41
CA ASN A 101 -20.79 6.72 8.42
C ASN A 101 -20.36 6.51 6.96
N LYS A 102 -19.72 7.53 6.38
CA LYS A 102 -19.22 7.55 4.99
C LYS A 102 -18.34 6.34 4.67
N LYS A 103 -17.75 5.67 5.68
CA LYS A 103 -17.02 4.41 5.49
C LYS A 103 -17.91 3.30 4.91
N PHE A 104 -19.19 3.19 5.27
CA PHE A 104 -20.04 2.06 4.83
C PHE A 104 -20.76 2.27 3.49
N PHE A 105 -20.78 3.49 2.94
CA PHE A 105 -21.59 3.87 1.79
C PHE A 105 -20.83 3.92 0.47
N TYR A 106 -19.85 3.02 0.31
CA TYR A 106 -19.18 2.81 -0.97
C TYR A 106 -19.89 1.73 -1.80
N GLU A 107 -19.82 1.90 -3.12
CA GLU A 107 -20.45 1.02 -4.12
C GLU A 107 -19.86 -0.40 -4.12
N SER A 108 -18.60 -0.54 -3.71
CA SER A 108 -17.92 -1.82 -3.53
C SER A 108 -18.45 -2.63 -2.34
N ARG A 109 -19.07 -1.97 -1.35
CA ARG A 109 -19.41 -2.60 -0.06
C ARG A 109 -20.71 -3.39 -0.13
N LYS A 110 -20.59 -4.70 -0.36
CA LYS A 110 -21.74 -5.59 -0.52
C LYS A 110 -22.63 -5.57 0.73
N LEU A 111 -23.93 -5.43 0.52
CA LEU A 111 -24.99 -5.46 1.54
C LEU A 111 -24.96 -4.35 2.61
N PHE A 112 -23.84 -3.65 2.81
CA PHE A 112 -23.78 -2.51 3.75
C PHE A 112 -24.71 -1.37 3.37
N ASN A 113 -25.00 -1.19 2.08
CA ASN A 113 -25.96 -0.21 1.58
C ASN A 113 -27.44 -0.53 1.88
N LEU A 114 -27.74 -1.70 2.47
CA LEU A 114 -29.11 -2.07 2.86
C LEU A 114 -29.58 -1.37 4.14
N SER A 115 -28.66 -0.81 4.93
CA SER A 115 -28.95 -0.05 6.14
C SER A 115 -27.94 1.08 6.32
N TRP A 116 -28.35 2.11 7.05
CA TRP A 116 -27.50 3.27 7.37
C TRP A 116 -26.85 3.20 8.74
N GLN A 117 -27.12 2.16 9.51
CA GLN A 117 -26.54 1.96 10.83
C GLN A 117 -26.02 0.53 10.93
N TRP A 118 -24.73 0.41 11.25
CA TRP A 118 -24.02 -0.86 11.40
C TRP A 118 -23.20 -0.83 12.67
N GLN A 119 -23.16 -1.97 13.35
CA GLN A 119 -22.29 -2.20 14.49
C GLN A 119 -21.37 -3.37 14.20
N GLU A 120 -20.08 -3.15 14.46
CA GLU A 120 -19.08 -4.19 14.37
C GLU A 120 -19.22 -5.15 15.55
N TYR A 121 -19.31 -6.44 15.26
CA TYR A 121 -19.30 -7.49 16.26
C TYR A 121 -17.87 -7.70 16.77
N ARG A 122 -17.59 -7.15 17.95
CA ARG A 122 -16.28 -7.29 18.59
C ARG A 122 -16.11 -8.71 19.14
N VAL A 123 -14.95 -9.29 18.87
CA VAL A 123 -14.61 -10.65 19.28
C VAL A 123 -13.52 -10.66 20.35
N ALA A 124 -13.38 -11.80 21.03
CA ALA A 124 -12.26 -12.05 21.93
C ALA A 124 -10.92 -12.08 21.16
N LYS A 125 -9.82 -11.74 21.83
CA LYS A 125 -8.49 -11.67 21.22
C LYS A 125 -8.08 -12.99 20.59
N GLU A 126 -8.38 -14.10 21.24
CA GLU A 126 -8.05 -15.46 20.80
C GLU A 126 -8.78 -15.85 19.50
N GLN A 127 -10.00 -15.35 19.31
CA GLN A 127 -10.74 -15.54 18.07
C GLN A 127 -10.14 -14.70 16.95
N LEU A 128 -9.82 -13.43 17.23
CA LEU A 128 -9.19 -12.54 16.26
C LEU A 128 -7.81 -13.06 15.82
N GLU A 129 -6.99 -13.55 16.76
CA GLU A 129 -5.69 -14.16 16.47
C GLU A 129 -5.84 -15.39 15.56
N TYR A 130 -6.80 -16.26 15.86
CA TYR A 130 -7.07 -17.43 15.02
C TYR A 130 -7.49 -17.02 13.60
N ASP A 131 -8.40 -16.06 13.47
CA ASP A 131 -8.86 -15.60 12.16
C ASP A 131 -7.73 -14.95 11.35
N LEU A 132 -6.90 -14.11 11.99
CA LEU A 132 -5.83 -13.37 11.32
C LEU A 132 -4.53 -14.14 11.10
N ILE A 133 -4.36 -15.31 11.71
CA ILE A 133 -3.15 -16.14 11.59
C ILE A 133 -3.46 -17.45 10.87
N GLU A 134 -4.43 -18.22 11.37
CA GLU A 134 -4.73 -19.57 10.85
C GLU A 134 -5.68 -19.52 9.65
N ARG A 135 -6.62 -18.57 9.64
CA ARG A 135 -7.53 -18.32 8.50
C ARG A 135 -7.06 -17.18 7.59
N MET A 136 -5.81 -16.76 7.71
CA MET A 136 -5.28 -15.61 6.99
C MET A 136 -5.51 -15.68 5.47
N GLN A 137 -5.34 -16.85 4.86
CA GLN A 137 -5.59 -17.05 3.43
C GLN A 137 -7.03 -16.78 2.99
N GLU A 138 -8.02 -16.96 3.88
CA GLU A 138 -9.43 -16.72 3.55
C GLU A 138 -9.74 -15.22 3.51
N TRP A 139 -9.07 -14.43 4.35
CA TRP A 139 -9.33 -13.00 4.53
C TRP A 139 -8.38 -12.09 3.76
N TYR A 140 -7.14 -12.54 3.60
CA TYR A 140 -6.04 -11.85 2.93
C TYR A 140 -5.31 -12.83 2.01
N PRO A 141 -6.01 -13.41 1.02
CA PRO A 141 -5.46 -14.46 0.14
C PRO A 141 -4.21 -14.00 -0.60
N TYR A 142 -4.13 -12.70 -0.90
CA TYR A 142 -3.06 -12.07 -1.64
C TYR A 142 -2.58 -10.79 -0.94
N PRO A 143 -1.30 -10.43 -1.08
CA PRO A 143 -0.84 -9.08 -0.81
C PRO A 143 -1.52 -8.06 -1.73
N LEU A 144 -1.72 -6.84 -1.22
CA LEU A 144 -2.32 -5.71 -1.94
C LEU A 144 -1.28 -4.83 -2.64
N GLY A 145 -0.01 -4.99 -2.31
CA GLY A 145 1.09 -4.26 -2.94
C GLY A 145 2.34 -5.12 -3.00
N PHE A 146 2.91 -5.21 -4.19
CA PHE A 146 4.17 -5.88 -4.43
C PHE A 146 5.27 -4.85 -4.66
N ASN A 147 6.43 -5.10 -4.08
CA ASN A 147 7.64 -4.39 -4.41
C ASN A 147 8.77 -5.38 -4.71
N ILE A 148 9.43 -5.25 -5.84
CA ILE A 148 10.43 -6.20 -6.31
C ILE A 148 11.73 -5.44 -6.50
N SER A 149 12.67 -5.66 -5.58
CA SER A 149 14.04 -5.17 -5.67
C SER A 149 14.83 -6.03 -6.65
N ILE A 150 14.81 -5.64 -7.93
CA ILE A 150 15.36 -6.42 -9.05
C ILE A 150 16.89 -6.56 -9.02
N HIS A 151 17.59 -5.62 -8.36
CA HIS A 151 19.03 -5.68 -8.09
C HIS A 151 19.45 -4.75 -6.93
N ASN A 152 20.74 -4.76 -6.58
CA ASN A 152 21.34 -4.00 -5.48
C ASN A 152 22.47 -3.04 -5.94
N VAL A 153 22.30 -2.40 -7.09
CA VAL A 153 23.35 -1.54 -7.68
C VAL A 153 22.81 -0.15 -7.94
N CYS A 154 23.61 0.87 -7.65
CA CYS A 154 23.34 2.26 -7.99
C CYS A 154 24.50 2.86 -8.77
N ASN A 155 24.21 3.85 -9.60
CA ASN A 155 25.22 4.66 -10.30
C ASN A 155 25.56 5.96 -9.54
N LEU A 156 25.01 6.16 -8.34
CA LEU A 156 25.25 7.32 -7.47
C LEU A 156 25.63 6.87 -6.06
N THR A 157 26.34 7.75 -5.35
CA THR A 157 26.74 7.59 -3.93
C THR A 157 26.28 8.80 -3.13
N CYS A 158 24.99 9.14 -3.23
CA CYS A 158 24.44 10.38 -2.64
C CYS A 158 24.76 10.45 -1.14
N VAL A 159 25.09 11.64 -0.63
CA VAL A 159 25.57 11.84 0.77
C VAL A 159 24.60 11.27 1.80
N MET A 160 23.31 11.33 1.51
CA MET A 160 22.21 10.93 2.39
C MET A 160 21.77 9.47 2.19
N CYS A 161 22.40 8.72 1.27
CA CYS A 161 21.99 7.37 0.91
C CYS A 161 22.47 6.34 1.95
N PRO A 162 21.57 5.55 2.56
CA PRO A 162 21.98 4.54 3.54
C PRO A 162 22.75 3.37 2.89
N PHE A 163 22.60 3.18 1.57
CA PHE A 163 23.17 2.03 0.84
C PHE A 163 24.56 2.31 0.25
N PHE A 164 24.78 3.50 -0.31
CA PHE A 164 25.99 3.77 -1.12
C PHE A 164 26.77 5.02 -0.67
N SER A 165 26.30 5.78 0.33
CA SER A 165 27.08 6.89 0.88
C SER A 165 28.33 6.37 1.59
N GLU A 166 29.46 7.06 1.42
CA GLU A 166 30.69 6.77 2.16
C GLU A 166 30.49 6.86 3.68
N GLU A 167 29.64 7.78 4.14
CA GLU A 167 29.37 8.01 5.56
C GLU A 167 28.55 6.88 6.19
N PHE A 168 27.57 6.33 5.47
CA PHE A 168 26.66 5.34 6.03
C PHE A 168 27.08 3.90 5.74
N LYS A 169 27.76 3.64 4.62
CA LYS A 169 28.15 2.27 4.23
C LYS A 169 29.11 1.61 5.24
N VAL A 170 29.88 2.41 5.99
CA VAL A 170 30.76 1.90 7.05
C VAL A 170 29.99 1.23 8.20
N ASN A 171 28.69 1.52 8.34
CA ASN A 171 27.83 0.93 9.36
C ASN A 171 27.17 -0.38 8.89
N HIS A 172 27.35 -0.81 7.64
CA HIS A 172 26.81 -2.08 7.15
C HIS A 172 27.46 -3.25 7.89
N GLN A 173 26.64 -4.23 8.29
CA GLN A 173 27.05 -5.43 9.02
C GLN A 173 26.89 -6.70 8.17
N THR A 174 26.51 -6.55 6.90
CA THR A 174 26.19 -7.66 6.00
C THR A 174 26.89 -7.50 4.66
N ASP A 175 26.84 -8.56 3.86
CA ASP A 175 27.45 -8.60 2.54
C ASP A 175 26.49 -8.22 1.41
N PHE A 176 25.30 -7.68 1.75
CA PHE A 176 24.21 -7.46 0.81
C PHE A 176 24.66 -6.67 -0.43
N PHE A 177 25.47 -5.63 -0.27
CA PHE A 177 25.97 -4.77 -1.35
C PHE A 177 27.37 -5.13 -1.86
N LYS A 178 28.04 -6.15 -1.30
CA LYS A 178 29.41 -6.52 -1.71
C LYS A 178 29.47 -7.15 -3.09
N THR A 179 28.41 -7.86 -3.47
CA THR A 179 28.30 -8.51 -4.78
C THR A 179 27.15 -7.90 -5.55
N LYS A 180 27.40 -7.56 -6.83
CA LYS A 180 26.36 -7.16 -7.77
C LYS A 180 25.45 -8.36 -8.01
N THR A 181 24.20 -8.24 -7.59
CA THR A 181 23.22 -9.33 -7.63
C THR A 181 21.96 -8.85 -8.33
N PHE A 182 21.43 -9.71 -9.19
CA PHE A 182 20.15 -9.54 -9.86
C PHE A 182 19.22 -10.67 -9.45
N LEU A 183 17.96 -10.35 -9.19
CA LEU A 183 16.94 -11.37 -8.98
C LEU A 183 16.75 -12.14 -10.30
N GLU A 184 16.65 -13.47 -10.21
CA GLU A 184 16.37 -14.33 -11.37
C GLU A 184 14.98 -13.99 -11.95
N ASP A 185 14.89 -13.88 -13.27
CA ASP A 185 13.68 -13.50 -14.01
C ASP A 185 12.45 -14.31 -13.59
N LYS A 186 12.62 -15.63 -13.38
CA LYS A 186 11.52 -16.51 -13.00
C LYS A 186 10.79 -16.03 -11.74
N PHE A 187 11.51 -15.52 -10.74
CA PHE A 187 10.90 -15.04 -9.50
C PHE A 187 10.24 -13.67 -9.66
N VAL A 188 10.76 -12.84 -10.57
CA VAL A 188 10.11 -11.58 -10.95
C VAL A 188 8.77 -11.88 -11.62
N TYR A 189 8.76 -12.78 -12.62
CA TYR A 189 7.54 -13.18 -13.32
C TYR A 189 6.54 -13.91 -12.43
N GLU A 190 6.99 -14.83 -11.56
CA GLU A 190 6.12 -15.50 -10.58
C GLU A 190 5.47 -14.50 -9.61
N ALA A 191 6.21 -13.45 -9.20
CA ALA A 191 5.67 -12.41 -8.34
C ALA A 191 4.65 -11.53 -9.08
N ILE A 192 4.90 -11.20 -10.34
CA ILE A 192 3.93 -10.51 -11.19
C ILE A 192 2.67 -11.36 -11.37
N ASP A 193 2.81 -12.66 -11.65
CA ASP A 193 1.66 -13.57 -11.79
C ASP A 193 0.85 -13.68 -10.50
N TYR A 194 1.52 -13.77 -9.35
CA TYR A 194 0.85 -13.80 -8.06
C TYR A 194 0.15 -12.47 -7.72
N CYS A 195 0.77 -11.34 -8.05
CA CYS A 195 0.16 -10.03 -7.96
C CYS A 195 -1.10 -9.95 -8.84
N ALA A 196 -1.00 -10.37 -10.12
CA ALA A 196 -2.10 -10.30 -11.07
C ALA A 196 -3.37 -11.05 -10.62
N GLU A 197 -3.25 -12.14 -9.86
CA GLU A 197 -4.44 -12.83 -9.31
C GLU A 197 -5.24 -11.98 -8.33
N ALA A 198 -4.59 -11.07 -7.60
CA ALA A 198 -5.27 -10.11 -6.75
C ALA A 198 -5.97 -8.98 -7.56
N SER A 199 -5.52 -8.73 -8.78
CA SER A 199 -5.95 -7.56 -9.59
C SER A 199 -7.40 -7.65 -10.04
N VAL A 200 -7.91 -8.87 -10.26
CA VAL A 200 -9.31 -9.13 -10.67
C VAL A 200 -10.30 -8.51 -9.69
N SER A 201 -9.92 -8.39 -8.41
CA SER A 201 -10.77 -7.85 -7.34
C SER A 201 -10.33 -6.49 -6.82
N ASN A 202 -9.20 -5.94 -7.29
CA ASN A 202 -8.63 -4.71 -6.73
C ASN A 202 -8.06 -3.76 -7.81
N PRO A 203 -8.79 -2.69 -8.17
CA PRO A 203 -8.35 -1.71 -9.16
C PRO A 203 -7.18 -0.84 -8.70
N GLN A 204 -6.81 -0.93 -7.42
CA GLN A 204 -5.75 -0.15 -6.80
C GLN A 204 -4.46 -0.97 -6.59
N LEU A 205 -4.42 -2.22 -7.05
CA LEU A 205 -3.25 -3.08 -6.92
C LEU A 205 -2.01 -2.49 -7.60
N THR A 206 -0.86 -2.60 -6.94
CA THR A 206 0.42 -2.07 -7.45
C THR A 206 1.50 -3.14 -7.50
N VAL A 207 2.36 -3.06 -8.52
CA VAL A 207 3.67 -3.70 -8.53
C VAL A 207 4.76 -2.65 -8.74
N GLY A 208 5.69 -2.61 -7.80
CA GLY A 208 6.85 -1.75 -7.84
C GLY A 208 8.08 -2.52 -8.28
N PHE A 209 8.90 -1.89 -9.13
CA PHE A 209 10.27 -2.32 -9.38
C PHE A 209 11.17 -1.30 -8.72
N THR A 210 11.46 -1.51 -7.45
CA THR A 210 12.48 -0.73 -6.76
C THR A 210 13.82 -1.40 -6.88
N ALA A 211 14.84 -0.77 -6.33
CA ALA A 211 16.09 -1.42 -6.03
C ALA A 211 16.57 -0.87 -4.70
N ALA A 212 17.30 -1.66 -3.93
CA ALA A 212 18.29 -1.11 -3.01
C ALA A 212 19.45 -0.53 -3.85
N GLY A 213 19.15 0.47 -4.67
CA GLY A 213 19.87 0.78 -5.89
C GLY A 213 19.08 1.68 -6.84
N GLU A 214 19.46 1.68 -8.12
CA GLU A 214 18.79 2.43 -9.20
C GLU A 214 18.15 1.49 -10.22
N ALA A 215 16.82 1.37 -10.19
CA ALA A 215 16.07 0.43 -11.03
C ALA A 215 16.36 0.59 -12.54
N THR A 216 16.60 1.82 -13.00
CA THR A 216 16.87 2.11 -14.42
C THR A 216 18.20 1.57 -14.96
N LEU A 217 19.02 0.92 -14.12
CA LEU A 217 20.23 0.21 -14.55
C LEU A 217 19.97 -1.22 -15.03
N ASP A 218 18.80 -1.78 -14.76
CA ASP A 218 18.44 -3.12 -15.23
C ASP A 218 17.82 -3.05 -16.62
N GLN A 219 18.51 -3.63 -17.61
CA GLN A 219 18.03 -3.65 -18.99
C GLN A 219 16.77 -4.51 -19.19
N ARG A 220 16.43 -5.37 -18.22
CA ARG A 220 15.22 -6.22 -18.24
C ARG A 220 13.98 -5.47 -17.76
N LEU A 221 14.14 -4.28 -17.16
CA LEU A 221 13.04 -3.53 -16.54
C LEU A 221 11.86 -3.25 -17.50
N PRO A 222 12.07 -2.80 -18.76
CA PRO A 222 10.99 -2.65 -19.73
C PRO A 222 10.14 -3.92 -19.90
N ASP A 223 10.78 -5.09 -20.03
CA ASP A 223 10.09 -6.38 -20.22
C ASP A 223 9.24 -6.75 -19.00
N PHE A 224 9.76 -6.54 -17.79
CA PHE A 224 9.00 -6.81 -16.57
C PHE A 224 7.78 -5.90 -16.42
N ILE A 225 7.92 -4.62 -16.75
CA ILE A 225 6.81 -3.66 -16.76
C ILE A 225 5.77 -4.08 -17.80
N HIS A 226 6.20 -4.38 -19.03
CA HIS A 226 5.33 -4.81 -20.10
C HIS A 226 4.54 -6.07 -19.73
N TYR A 227 5.23 -7.07 -19.15
CA TYR A 227 4.58 -8.29 -18.67
C TYR A 227 3.53 -8.02 -17.58
N ALA A 228 3.86 -7.18 -16.58
CA ALA A 228 2.92 -6.79 -15.54
C ALA A 228 1.66 -6.09 -16.08
N ARG A 229 1.83 -5.21 -17.06
CA ARG A 229 0.71 -4.52 -17.72
C ARG A 229 -0.16 -5.47 -18.54
N ASN A 230 0.45 -6.39 -19.28
CA ASN A 230 -0.28 -7.42 -20.05
C ASN A 230 -1.08 -8.37 -19.15
N LYS A 231 -0.64 -8.56 -17.89
CA LYS A 231 -1.37 -9.33 -16.87
C LYS A 231 -2.52 -8.57 -16.23
N GLY A 232 -2.76 -7.32 -16.63
CA GLY A 232 -3.87 -6.51 -16.14
C GLY A 232 -3.61 -5.79 -14.81
N ILE A 233 -2.36 -5.76 -14.33
CA ILE A 233 -2.02 -5.03 -13.10
C ILE A 233 -2.21 -3.53 -13.35
N PRO A 234 -3.08 -2.84 -12.58
CA PRO A 234 -3.50 -1.48 -12.90
C PRO A 234 -2.42 -0.42 -12.66
N TRP A 235 -1.45 -0.69 -11.78
CA TRP A 235 -0.35 0.23 -11.49
C TRP A 235 0.99 -0.48 -11.45
N THR A 236 1.90 -0.02 -12.30
CA THR A 236 3.32 -0.38 -12.29
C THR A 236 4.11 0.87 -11.93
N TYR A 237 5.01 0.78 -10.95
CA TYR A 237 5.78 1.95 -10.52
C TYR A 237 7.27 1.66 -10.35
N ILE A 238 8.07 2.72 -10.45
CA ILE A 238 9.48 2.72 -10.08
C ILE A 238 9.80 3.90 -9.18
N VAL A 239 10.89 3.77 -8.43
CA VAL A 239 11.58 4.88 -7.78
C VAL A 239 12.94 5.02 -8.46
N THR A 240 13.27 6.21 -8.95
CA THR A 240 14.50 6.45 -9.72
C THR A 240 15.19 7.75 -9.32
N ASN A 241 16.50 7.80 -9.45
CA ASN A 241 17.31 9.01 -9.36
C ASN A 241 17.25 9.89 -10.62
N GLY A 242 16.62 9.42 -11.70
CA GLY A 242 16.32 10.18 -12.90
C GLY A 242 17.48 10.33 -13.90
N THR A 243 18.70 9.93 -13.55
CA THR A 243 19.91 10.19 -14.36
C THR A 243 19.92 9.51 -15.73
N LEU A 244 19.10 8.46 -15.91
CA LEU A 244 18.94 7.72 -17.17
C LEU A 244 17.62 7.98 -17.90
N LEU A 245 16.73 8.83 -17.37
CA LEU A 245 15.40 9.07 -17.98
C LEU A 245 15.48 9.64 -19.41
N HIS A 246 16.45 10.51 -19.70
CA HIS A 246 16.70 11.00 -21.07
C HIS A 246 17.02 9.90 -22.09
N LYS A 247 17.40 8.69 -21.65
CA LYS A 247 17.70 7.55 -22.53
C LYS A 247 16.55 6.57 -22.60
N ILE A 248 16.03 6.16 -21.45
CA ILE A 248 15.11 5.02 -21.36
C ILE A 248 13.69 5.42 -20.94
N GLY A 249 13.47 6.67 -20.54
CA GLY A 249 12.21 7.10 -19.94
C GLY A 249 11.00 6.87 -20.86
N LYS A 250 11.14 7.16 -22.16
CA LYS A 250 10.08 6.89 -23.15
C LYS A 250 9.79 5.40 -23.31
N GLU A 251 10.83 4.58 -23.41
CA GLU A 251 10.71 3.11 -23.51
C GLU A 251 10.01 2.52 -22.27
N LEU A 252 10.29 3.04 -21.08
CA LEU A 252 9.59 2.63 -19.86
C LEU A 252 8.09 2.97 -19.92
N LEU A 253 7.75 4.18 -20.38
CA LEU A 253 6.35 4.59 -20.55
C LEU A 253 5.64 3.77 -21.63
N ASP A 254 6.31 3.46 -22.74
CA ASP A 254 5.81 2.58 -23.82
C ASP A 254 5.57 1.15 -23.33
N SER A 255 6.42 0.67 -22.43
CA SER A 255 6.23 -0.62 -21.75
C SER A 255 5.00 -0.62 -20.84
N GLY A 256 4.41 0.55 -20.59
CA GLY A 256 3.20 0.76 -19.81
C GLY A 256 3.46 1.15 -18.37
N LEU A 257 4.69 1.61 -18.05
CA LEU A 257 4.98 2.25 -16.77
C LEU A 257 4.07 3.47 -16.61
N ASN A 258 3.35 3.52 -15.50
CA ASN A 258 2.32 4.54 -15.30
C ASN A 258 2.44 5.29 -13.97
N ARG A 259 3.47 4.97 -13.17
CA ARG A 259 3.86 5.77 -12.02
C ARG A 259 5.37 5.84 -11.86
N MET A 260 5.91 7.04 -11.68
CA MET A 260 7.33 7.24 -11.38
C MET A 260 7.50 8.16 -10.18
N THR A 261 8.26 7.75 -9.18
CA THR A 261 8.77 8.66 -8.15
C THR A 261 10.21 9.00 -8.46
N ILE A 262 10.47 10.28 -8.77
CA ILE A 262 11.79 10.75 -9.20
C ILE A 262 12.42 11.51 -8.05
N SER A 263 13.62 11.07 -7.67
CA SER A 263 14.32 11.63 -6.52
C SER A 263 15.22 12.79 -6.96
N ILE A 264 14.81 14.01 -6.65
CA ILE A 264 15.53 15.24 -7.00
C ILE A 264 15.73 16.03 -5.71
N ASP A 265 16.93 15.98 -5.14
CA ASP A 265 17.25 16.65 -3.87
C ASP A 265 18.13 17.87 -4.11
N GLY A 266 17.50 19.04 -4.11
CA GLY A 266 18.13 20.32 -4.41
C GLY A 266 17.48 21.02 -5.59
N ALA A 267 17.24 22.33 -5.44
CA ALA A 267 16.64 23.16 -6.46
C ALA A 267 17.67 23.76 -7.43
N THR A 268 18.95 23.78 -7.06
CA THR A 268 20.04 24.36 -7.87
C THR A 268 21.05 23.29 -8.31
N PRO A 269 21.74 23.47 -9.45
CA PRO A 269 22.81 22.55 -9.87
C PRO A 269 23.92 22.39 -8.84
N GLU A 270 24.20 23.45 -8.06
CA GLU A 270 25.20 23.41 -6.99
C GLU A 270 24.75 22.50 -5.84
N THR A 271 23.56 22.75 -5.28
CA THR A 271 23.00 21.93 -4.18
C THR A 271 22.84 20.48 -4.60
N TYR A 272 22.27 20.24 -5.79
CA TYR A 272 22.06 18.89 -6.30
C TYR A 272 23.38 18.14 -6.52
N ARG A 273 24.42 18.81 -7.04
CA ARG A 273 25.75 18.20 -7.18
C ARG A 273 26.39 17.90 -5.83
N LYS A 274 26.23 18.77 -4.82
CA LYS A 274 26.71 18.51 -3.45
C LYS A 274 26.03 17.28 -2.83
N ILE A 275 24.71 17.12 -3.02
CA ILE A 275 23.95 16.03 -2.40
C ILE A 275 24.08 14.71 -3.18
N ARG A 276 23.89 14.74 -4.50
CA ARG A 276 23.80 13.54 -5.35
C ARG A 276 25.03 13.27 -6.22
N GLY A 277 25.93 14.23 -6.38
CA GLY A 277 27.11 14.09 -7.26
C GLY A 277 26.77 14.06 -8.75
N ALA A 278 25.55 14.41 -9.15
CA ALA A 278 25.06 14.31 -10.53
C ALA A 278 24.73 15.68 -11.15
N ASP A 279 24.49 15.69 -12.45
CA ASP A 279 24.08 16.89 -13.19
C ASP A 279 22.56 17.06 -13.16
N LEU A 280 22.10 18.07 -12.41
CA LEU A 280 20.68 18.41 -12.29
C LEU A 280 20.04 18.73 -13.64
N ASN A 281 20.73 19.49 -14.50
CA ASN A 281 20.15 19.92 -15.77
C ASN A 281 19.82 18.73 -16.67
N LYS A 282 20.66 17.70 -16.64
CA LYS A 282 20.45 16.45 -17.37
C LYS A 282 19.25 15.68 -16.84
N VAL A 283 19.09 15.61 -15.51
CA VAL A 283 17.94 14.98 -14.87
C VAL A 283 16.67 15.74 -15.19
N GLU A 284 16.65 17.06 -15.01
CA GLU A 284 15.51 17.92 -15.30
C GLU A 284 15.07 17.79 -16.76
N LYS A 285 16.02 17.79 -17.70
CA LYS A 285 15.74 17.55 -19.12
C LYS A 285 15.06 16.19 -19.34
N GLY A 286 15.62 15.11 -18.79
CA GLY A 286 15.05 13.77 -18.94
C GLY A 286 13.65 13.65 -18.34
N VAL A 287 13.40 14.28 -17.19
CA VAL A 287 12.09 14.31 -16.55
C VAL A 287 11.08 15.06 -17.42
N ARG A 288 11.42 16.25 -17.93
CA ARG A 288 10.54 17.03 -18.80
C ARG A 288 10.21 16.29 -20.10
N GLU A 289 11.20 15.63 -20.71
CA GLU A 289 10.98 14.78 -21.89
C GLU A 289 9.99 13.64 -21.60
N CYS A 290 10.03 13.06 -20.40
CA CYS A 290 9.05 12.05 -19.98
C CYS A 290 7.68 12.65 -19.68
N VAL A 291 7.61 13.86 -19.11
CA VAL A 291 6.35 14.57 -18.83
C VAL A 291 5.62 14.86 -20.14
N GLU A 292 6.29 15.43 -21.14
CA GLU A 292 5.66 15.67 -22.44
C GLU A 292 5.16 14.38 -23.08
N TYR A 293 5.94 13.31 -22.99
CA TYR A 293 5.52 12.03 -23.54
C TYR A 293 4.34 11.42 -22.78
N ALA A 294 4.32 11.55 -21.45
CA ALA A 294 3.19 11.14 -20.63
C ALA A 294 1.92 11.92 -20.97
N ARG A 295 2.01 13.23 -21.29
CA ARG A 295 0.86 14.01 -21.79
C ARG A 295 0.30 13.46 -23.09
N GLU A 296 1.18 13.13 -24.04
CA GLU A 296 0.77 12.55 -25.32
C GLU A 296 0.04 11.21 -25.13
N LEU A 297 0.53 10.37 -24.22
CA LEU A 297 -0.09 9.08 -23.89
C LEU A 297 -1.40 9.27 -23.11
N ASN A 298 -1.45 10.18 -22.14
CA ASN A 298 -2.68 10.48 -21.40
C ASN A 298 -3.77 11.04 -22.31
N ALA A 299 -3.42 11.86 -23.32
CA ALA A 299 -4.36 12.31 -24.35
C ALA A 299 -4.94 11.16 -25.20
N LYS A 300 -4.27 10.00 -25.24
CA LYS A 300 -4.74 8.76 -25.88
C LYS A 300 -5.51 7.84 -24.91
N GLY A 301 -5.80 8.31 -23.69
CA GLY A 301 -6.57 7.56 -22.69
C GLY A 301 -5.74 6.73 -21.71
N HIS A 302 -4.41 6.88 -21.71
CA HIS A 302 -3.58 6.33 -20.65
C HIS A 302 -3.75 7.13 -19.35
N LYS A 303 -3.30 6.54 -18.23
CA LYS A 303 -3.27 7.22 -16.93
C LYS A 303 -1.88 7.12 -16.33
N ILE A 304 -1.05 8.12 -16.59
CA ILE A 304 0.35 8.20 -16.16
C ILE A 304 0.51 9.39 -15.22
N GLU A 305 1.12 9.15 -14.05
CA GLU A 305 1.32 10.15 -12.99
C GLU A 305 2.75 10.06 -12.46
N PHE A 306 3.41 11.20 -12.24
CA PHE A 306 4.73 11.26 -11.61
C PHE A 306 4.64 11.90 -10.22
N ASP A 307 5.60 11.53 -9.39
CA ASP A 307 5.86 12.13 -8.09
C ASP A 307 7.32 12.59 -8.03
N LEU A 308 7.58 13.68 -7.31
CA LEU A 308 8.93 14.07 -6.94
C LEU A 308 9.18 13.81 -5.46
N ASN A 309 10.37 13.34 -5.13
CA ASN A 309 10.82 13.23 -3.75
C ASN A 309 12.11 14.04 -3.55
N CYS A 310 12.10 14.91 -2.53
CA CYS A 310 13.22 15.73 -2.11
C CYS A 310 13.52 15.46 -0.63
N VAL A 311 14.68 14.86 -0.37
CA VAL A 311 15.23 14.65 0.96
C VAL A 311 15.90 15.96 1.42
N LEU A 312 15.34 16.57 2.45
CA LEU A 312 15.90 17.74 3.11
C LEU A 312 17.13 17.31 3.92
N THR A 313 18.26 17.95 3.61
CA THR A 313 19.55 17.80 4.31
C THR A 313 19.97 19.17 4.86
N ASP A 314 20.96 19.22 5.75
CA ASP A 314 21.48 20.48 6.31
C ASP A 314 22.05 21.44 5.24
N THR A 315 22.38 20.91 4.06
CA THR A 315 22.86 21.71 2.91
C THR A 315 21.71 22.44 2.18
N PHE A 316 20.46 22.10 2.47
CA PHE A 316 19.26 22.65 1.82
C PHE A 316 18.74 23.87 2.59
N CYS A 317 18.73 25.06 1.97
CA CYS A 317 18.15 26.26 2.60
C CYS A 317 16.62 26.20 2.53
N GLU A 318 15.99 25.70 3.60
CA GLU A 318 14.61 25.19 3.59
C GLU A 318 13.55 26.12 2.96
N ALA A 319 13.58 27.44 3.21
CA ALA A 319 12.53 28.33 2.71
C ALA A 319 12.72 28.69 1.23
N GLN A 320 13.89 29.24 0.87
CA GLN A 320 14.15 29.77 -0.48
C GLN A 320 14.33 28.66 -1.51
N GLU A 321 15.03 27.57 -1.18
CA GLU A 321 15.18 26.46 -2.13
C GLU A 321 13.87 25.71 -2.34
N LYS A 322 12.99 25.62 -1.34
CA LYS A 322 11.69 24.97 -1.50
C LYS A 322 10.79 25.76 -2.46
N GLU A 323 10.74 27.08 -2.34
CA GLU A 323 9.99 27.94 -3.27
C GLU A 323 10.54 27.84 -4.70
N LEU A 324 11.87 27.87 -4.85
CA LEU A 324 12.51 27.66 -6.15
C LEU A 324 12.21 26.25 -6.71
N TYR A 325 12.22 25.23 -5.86
CA TYR A 325 11.89 23.86 -6.26
C TYR A 325 10.46 23.76 -6.79
N LEU A 326 9.49 24.31 -6.06
CA LEU A 326 8.08 24.27 -6.46
C LEU A 326 7.85 25.05 -7.76
N SER A 327 8.38 26.26 -7.87
CA SER A 327 8.25 27.08 -9.08
C SER A 327 8.86 26.42 -10.32
N LYS A 328 9.95 25.66 -10.18
CA LYS A 328 10.55 24.90 -11.28
C LYS A 328 9.64 23.85 -11.89
N TRP A 329 8.72 23.28 -11.13
CA TRP A 329 7.87 22.17 -11.58
C TRP A 329 6.41 22.55 -11.77
N GLU A 330 6.09 23.85 -11.63
CA GLU A 330 4.72 24.37 -11.73
C GLU A 330 4.08 24.06 -13.09
N ASP A 331 4.88 24.14 -14.16
CA ASP A 331 4.43 23.87 -15.53
C ASP A 331 4.18 22.38 -15.82
N CYS A 332 4.55 21.49 -14.90
CA CYS A 332 4.44 20.04 -15.03
C CYS A 332 3.39 19.43 -14.10
N ARG A 333 2.60 20.22 -13.37
CA ARG A 333 1.69 19.74 -12.31
C ARG A 333 0.48 18.92 -12.80
N ASP A 334 0.23 18.92 -14.10
CA ASP A 334 -0.76 18.03 -14.74
C ASP A 334 -0.30 16.56 -14.79
N ILE A 335 1.03 16.32 -14.80
CA ILE A 335 1.62 14.97 -14.71
C ILE A 335 2.27 14.74 -13.35
N ILE A 336 2.98 15.72 -12.80
CA ILE A 336 3.60 15.68 -11.48
C ILE A 336 2.54 16.01 -10.42
N VAL A 337 1.87 14.98 -9.94
CA VAL A 337 0.71 15.12 -9.06
C VAL A 337 1.12 15.37 -7.61
N ARG A 338 2.28 14.87 -7.16
CA ARG A 338 2.76 15.05 -5.78
C ARG A 338 4.25 15.42 -5.72
N ILE A 339 4.59 16.28 -4.76
CA ILE A 339 5.97 16.63 -4.41
C ILE A 339 6.15 16.40 -2.91
N PHE A 340 7.01 15.45 -2.56
CA PHE A 340 7.29 15.09 -1.18
C PHE A 340 8.59 15.75 -0.71
N PHE A 341 8.52 16.42 0.44
CA PHE A 341 9.69 16.87 1.18
C PHE A 341 9.86 15.98 2.41
N THR A 342 10.89 15.15 2.41
CA THR A 342 11.16 14.19 3.49
C THR A 342 12.41 14.61 4.23
N ARG A 343 12.42 14.53 5.56
CA ARG A 343 13.68 14.71 6.32
C ARG A 343 14.59 13.50 6.11
N LEU A 344 15.89 13.74 6.10
CA LEU A 344 16.88 12.67 6.06
C LEU A 344 16.62 11.65 7.17
N VAL A 345 16.51 10.38 6.78
CA VAL A 345 16.49 9.24 7.70
C VAL A 345 17.94 8.90 8.07
N ILE A 346 18.27 8.95 9.36
CA ILE A 346 19.58 8.55 9.86
C ILE A 346 19.40 7.27 10.68
N TYR A 347 20.15 6.22 10.37
CA TYR A 347 20.07 4.95 11.08
C TYR A 347 21.20 4.81 12.12
N ASP A 348 20.87 4.36 13.33
CA ASP A 348 21.86 3.91 14.31
C ASP A 348 22.45 2.54 13.94
N LYS A 349 23.42 2.07 14.74
CA LYS A 349 24.06 0.75 14.54
C LYS A 349 23.11 -0.44 14.72
N GLN A 350 21.92 -0.21 15.24
CA GLN A 350 20.87 -1.20 15.41
C GLN A 350 19.81 -1.11 14.30
N GLY A 351 19.99 -0.19 13.33
CA GLY A 351 19.06 0.02 12.21
C GLY A 351 17.83 0.85 12.58
N ASN A 352 17.83 1.57 13.70
CA ASN A 352 16.72 2.46 14.06
C ASN A 352 16.90 3.86 13.47
N ASP A 353 15.82 4.42 12.93
CA ASP A 353 15.75 5.81 12.48
C ASP A 353 15.80 6.77 13.69
N ILE A 354 16.88 7.57 13.80
CA ILE A 354 17.08 8.52 14.92
C ILE A 354 16.43 9.89 14.68
N ASN A 355 16.03 10.19 13.44
CA ASN A 355 15.45 11.49 13.07
C ASN A 355 13.92 11.49 13.11
N LYS A 356 13.29 10.31 13.19
CA LYS A 356 11.84 10.24 13.40
C LYS A 356 11.46 10.66 14.80
N ASP A 357 10.62 11.68 14.85
CA ASP A 357 10.02 12.14 16.08
C ASP A 357 9.15 11.01 16.66
N LYS A 358 9.58 10.45 17.80
CA LYS A 358 8.87 9.36 18.49
C LYS A 358 7.56 9.85 19.14
N THR A 359 7.18 11.10 18.89
CA THR A 359 6.01 11.82 19.43
C THR A 359 4.70 11.36 18.81
N PHE A 360 4.69 10.67 17.65
CA PHE A 360 3.51 9.90 17.23
C PHE A 360 3.36 8.66 18.10
N SER A 361 2.73 8.87 19.25
CA SER A 361 2.37 7.87 20.24
C SER A 361 1.30 6.92 19.71
N GLN A 362 1.69 5.96 18.87
CA GLN A 362 0.88 4.78 18.57
C GLN A 362 1.67 3.50 18.83
N ARG A 363 2.44 3.49 19.93
CA ARG A 363 3.27 2.33 20.33
C ARG A 363 2.45 1.04 20.46
N ASP A 364 1.18 1.14 20.82
CA ASP A 364 0.29 0.00 21.11
C ASP A 364 -0.58 -0.47 19.93
N MET A 365 -0.30 0.02 18.71
CA MET A 365 -1.10 -0.35 17.53
C MET A 365 -0.51 -1.53 16.77
N VAL A 366 -1.38 -2.43 16.31
CA VAL A 366 -1.04 -3.52 15.41
C VAL A 366 -0.82 -2.97 14.00
N CYS A 367 0.37 -3.18 13.43
CA CYS A 367 0.71 -2.80 12.06
C CYS A 367 -0.06 -3.69 11.05
N SER A 368 -0.62 -3.13 9.98
CA SER A 368 -1.37 -3.90 8.97
C SER A 368 -0.51 -4.49 7.84
N PHE A 369 0.75 -4.04 7.68
CA PHE A 369 1.63 -4.48 6.58
C PHE A 369 1.86 -6.00 6.48
N PRO A 370 1.94 -6.78 7.58
CA PRO A 370 2.03 -8.23 7.50
C PRO A 370 0.84 -8.93 6.79
N TRP A 371 -0.25 -8.20 6.54
CA TRP A 371 -1.45 -8.67 5.83
C TRP A 371 -1.69 -7.98 4.48
N SER A 372 -0.89 -6.97 4.12
CA SER A 372 -1.12 -6.18 2.90
C SER A 372 0.07 -6.06 1.97
N ASN A 373 1.31 -6.18 2.45
CA ASN A 373 2.49 -5.79 1.68
C ASN A 373 3.46 -6.96 1.49
N TYR A 374 4.11 -6.98 0.34
CA TYR A 374 5.04 -8.03 -0.04
C TYR A 374 6.22 -7.43 -0.81
N ALA A 375 7.42 -7.48 -0.23
CA ALA A 375 8.63 -6.94 -0.83
C ALA A 375 9.68 -8.05 -1.01
N ILE A 376 10.21 -8.22 -2.23
CA ILE A 376 11.22 -9.24 -2.55
C ILE A 376 12.55 -8.54 -2.80
N ASP A 377 13.63 -8.98 -2.14
CA ASP A 377 14.98 -8.49 -2.40
C ASP A 377 15.67 -9.22 -3.56
N CYS A 378 16.83 -8.72 -4.01
CA CYS A 378 17.56 -9.30 -5.14
C CYS A 378 18.13 -10.71 -4.85
N TYR A 379 18.17 -11.15 -3.60
CA TYR A 379 18.54 -12.50 -3.17
C TYR A 379 17.32 -13.41 -2.97
N GLY A 380 16.11 -12.90 -3.20
CA GLY A 380 14.85 -13.63 -3.07
C GLY A 380 14.26 -13.64 -1.66
N ASN A 381 14.84 -12.92 -0.68
CA ASN A 381 14.23 -12.82 0.64
C ASN A 381 12.99 -11.92 0.58
N VAL A 382 11.99 -12.26 1.35
CA VAL A 382 10.71 -11.54 1.38
C VAL A 382 10.55 -10.79 2.70
N THR A 383 10.23 -9.51 2.61
CA THR A 383 9.86 -8.65 3.72
C THR A 383 8.47 -8.04 3.50
N VAL A 384 7.92 -7.33 4.48
CA VAL A 384 6.58 -6.71 4.36
C VAL A 384 6.62 -5.18 4.44
N CYS A 385 7.77 -4.57 4.68
CA CYS A 385 7.88 -3.12 4.82
C CYS A 385 9.31 -2.59 4.62
N CYS A 386 9.44 -1.27 4.48
CA CYS A 386 10.73 -0.59 4.33
C CYS A 386 11.68 -0.79 5.51
N THR A 387 11.19 -0.88 6.76
CA THR A 387 12.05 -1.11 7.93
C THR A 387 12.66 -2.52 7.90
N MET A 388 11.88 -3.53 7.48
CA MET A 388 12.41 -4.88 7.31
C MET A 388 13.33 -4.97 6.09
N ASP A 389 13.02 -4.30 4.98
CA ASP A 389 13.91 -4.25 3.82
C ASP A 389 15.26 -3.60 4.16
N ALA A 390 15.26 -2.48 4.89
CA ALA A 390 16.45 -1.82 5.39
C ALA A 390 17.27 -2.69 6.37
N SER A 391 16.65 -3.68 7.02
CA SER A 391 17.36 -4.63 7.88
C SER A 391 18.42 -5.44 7.14
N SER A 392 18.31 -5.54 5.80
CA SER A 392 19.31 -6.17 4.93
C SER A 392 20.72 -5.62 5.13
N MET A 393 20.87 -4.37 5.58
CA MET A 393 22.16 -3.73 5.89
C MET A 393 22.76 -4.14 7.24
N TYR A 394 21.94 -4.55 8.21
CA TYR A 394 22.35 -4.66 9.62
C TYR A 394 22.05 -6.03 10.20
N GLN A 395 20.77 -6.40 10.26
CA GLN A 395 20.28 -7.66 10.82
C GLN A 395 19.20 -8.22 9.91
N PRO A 396 19.58 -8.91 8.82
CA PRO A 396 18.64 -9.36 7.81
C PRO A 396 17.53 -10.20 8.43
N ILE A 397 16.30 -9.72 8.28
CA ILE A 397 15.11 -10.45 8.68
C ILE A 397 14.14 -10.52 7.51
N SER A 398 13.57 -11.70 7.32
CA SER A 398 12.60 -11.97 6.27
C SER A 398 11.52 -12.90 6.79
N ILE A 399 10.40 -12.95 6.08
CA ILE A 399 9.33 -13.93 6.28
C ILE A 399 9.54 -15.20 5.45
N GLY A 400 10.65 -15.31 4.72
CA GLY A 400 10.99 -16.47 3.90
C GLY A 400 11.81 -16.07 2.69
N ASN A 401 12.21 -17.07 1.90
CA ASN A 401 12.92 -16.87 0.64
C ASN A 401 12.16 -17.56 -0.50
N VAL A 402 11.92 -16.83 -1.60
CA VAL A 402 11.15 -17.32 -2.76
C VAL A 402 11.85 -18.48 -3.47
N LYS A 403 13.18 -18.60 -3.34
CA LYS A 403 13.96 -19.71 -3.91
C LYS A 403 13.69 -21.04 -3.23
N GLU A 404 13.24 -21.00 -1.97
CA GLU A 404 12.99 -22.19 -1.16
C GLU A 404 11.50 -22.55 -1.14
N LEU A 405 10.63 -21.54 -0.99
CA LEU A 405 9.20 -21.76 -0.75
C LEU A 405 8.31 -21.39 -1.95
N GLY A 406 8.90 -20.82 -3.01
CA GLY A 406 8.15 -20.16 -4.08
C GLY A 406 7.50 -18.86 -3.61
N VAL A 407 7.14 -17.97 -4.54
CA VAL A 407 6.58 -16.65 -4.17
C VAL A 407 5.31 -16.77 -3.32
N ARG A 408 4.41 -17.68 -3.70
CA ARG A 408 3.15 -17.92 -2.97
C ARG A 408 3.38 -18.49 -1.57
N GLY A 409 4.28 -19.47 -1.46
CA GLY A 409 4.50 -20.20 -0.23
C GLY A 409 5.01 -19.30 0.91
N VAL A 410 5.78 -18.26 0.58
CA VAL A 410 6.29 -17.33 1.59
C VAL A 410 5.17 -16.53 2.28
N TRP A 411 4.07 -16.20 1.58
CA TRP A 411 2.99 -15.36 2.14
C TRP A 411 2.31 -15.98 3.37
N ASN A 412 2.29 -17.31 3.45
CA ASN A 412 1.75 -18.07 4.59
C ASN A 412 2.78 -18.97 5.26
N SER A 413 4.06 -18.62 5.15
CA SER A 413 5.11 -19.36 5.84
C SER A 413 4.93 -19.29 7.35
N GLU A 414 5.58 -20.21 8.07
CA GLU A 414 5.62 -20.19 9.53
C GLU A 414 6.24 -18.89 10.08
N MET A 415 7.19 -18.30 9.35
CA MET A 415 7.79 -17.01 9.73
C MET A 415 6.83 -15.83 9.51
N ALA A 416 6.00 -15.85 8.46
CA ALA A 416 4.93 -14.88 8.25
C ALA A 416 3.86 -14.97 9.35
N LYS A 417 3.42 -16.19 9.69
CA LYS A 417 2.49 -16.43 10.82
C LYS A 417 3.08 -15.94 12.14
N LYS A 418 4.37 -16.19 12.38
CA LYS A 418 5.08 -15.69 13.56
C LYS A 418 5.10 -14.17 13.62
N LEU A 419 5.38 -13.48 12.51
CA LEU A 419 5.33 -12.01 12.45
C LEU A 419 3.94 -11.48 12.83
N ARG A 420 2.89 -12.04 12.24
CA ARG A 420 1.50 -11.68 12.54
C ARG A 420 1.16 -11.90 14.01
N LYS A 421 1.59 -13.02 14.59
CA LYS A 421 1.43 -13.32 16.01
C LYS A 421 2.15 -12.30 16.92
N GLU A 422 3.42 -12.04 16.66
CA GLU A 422 4.20 -11.07 17.47
C GLU A 422 3.59 -9.65 17.38
N GLN A 423 3.01 -9.29 16.23
CA GLN A 423 2.28 -8.02 16.05
C GLN A 423 0.96 -7.98 16.83
N LEU A 424 0.12 -9.02 16.74
CA LEU A 424 -1.15 -9.08 17.48
C LEU A 424 -0.95 -9.13 19.00
N GLN A 425 0.16 -9.74 19.44
CA GLN A 425 0.51 -9.86 20.84
C GLN A 425 1.33 -8.68 21.36
N GLN A 426 1.85 -7.82 20.46
CA GLN A 426 2.82 -6.76 20.77
C GLN A 426 4.03 -7.31 21.56
N GLN A 427 4.48 -8.51 21.22
CA GLN A 427 5.59 -9.21 21.86
C GLN A 427 6.62 -9.62 20.81
N PHE A 428 7.57 -8.71 20.55
CA PHE A 428 8.55 -8.85 19.49
C PHE A 428 9.80 -9.59 19.96
N LYS A 429 9.86 -10.90 19.69
CA LYS A 429 11.01 -11.76 20.03
C LYS A 429 11.91 -11.95 18.80
N ARG A 430 11.31 -12.33 17.67
CA ARG A 430 12.03 -12.52 16.41
C ARG A 430 12.15 -11.20 15.65
N PHE A 431 11.10 -10.40 15.64
CA PHE A 431 11.05 -9.15 14.87
C PHE A 431 11.26 -7.93 15.77
N SER A 432 12.37 -7.89 16.50
CA SER A 432 12.69 -6.83 17.48
C SER A 432 12.63 -5.42 16.90
N LEU A 433 12.99 -5.23 15.62
CA LEU A 433 12.88 -3.95 14.91
C LEU A 433 11.45 -3.37 14.91
N CYS A 434 10.43 -4.23 15.00
CA CYS A 434 9.03 -3.80 15.00
C CYS A 434 8.62 -3.13 16.32
N ALA A 435 9.33 -3.41 17.42
CA ALA A 435 8.99 -2.88 18.75
C ALA A 435 9.10 -1.35 18.81
N GLY A 436 10.17 -0.80 18.21
CA GLY A 436 10.46 0.63 18.17
C GLY A 436 10.07 1.35 16.88
N CYS A 437 9.44 0.63 15.94
CA CYS A 437 9.13 1.16 14.62
C CYS A 437 8.08 2.29 14.69
N ALA A 438 8.38 3.42 14.05
CA ALA A 438 7.46 4.55 13.90
C ALA A 438 6.58 4.45 12.63
N GLU A 439 6.85 3.48 11.75
CA GLU A 439 6.12 3.22 10.49
C GLU A 439 4.94 2.26 10.67
N LYS A 440 4.50 2.01 11.92
CA LYS A 440 3.36 1.11 12.20
C LYS A 440 2.07 1.55 11.50
N PHE A 441 2.04 2.79 11.01
CA PHE A 441 1.03 3.35 10.12
C PHE A 441 1.68 4.31 9.12
N LYS A 442 1.15 4.39 7.89
CA LYS A 442 1.51 5.43 6.91
C LYS A 442 0.43 6.51 6.93
N SER A 443 0.65 7.60 7.67
CA SER A 443 -0.15 8.81 7.54
C SER A 443 0.27 9.56 6.27
N CYS A 444 -0.68 9.88 5.40
CA CYS A 444 -0.48 10.84 4.32
C CYS A 444 -1.05 12.18 4.78
N PHE A 445 -0.26 13.24 4.63
CA PHE A 445 -0.72 14.61 4.82
C PHE A 445 -1.33 15.09 3.49
N ASP A 446 -2.60 15.49 3.51
CA ASP A 446 -3.24 16.21 2.40
C ASP A 446 -3.06 17.72 2.65
N GLU A 447 -3.06 18.55 1.60
CA GLU A 447 -2.67 19.98 1.60
C GLU A 447 -3.39 20.87 2.65
N ASP A 448 -4.47 20.37 3.28
CA ASP A 448 -5.30 21.09 4.26
C ASP A 448 -4.97 20.80 5.75
N ASN A 449 -3.81 20.22 6.09
CA ASN A 449 -3.39 19.93 7.47
C ASN A 449 -4.39 19.12 8.33
N CYS A 450 -5.37 18.47 7.71
CA CYS A 450 -6.26 17.53 8.36
C CYS A 450 -5.62 16.14 8.33
N VAL A 451 -5.40 15.55 9.52
CA VAL A 451 -5.07 14.13 9.68
C VAL A 451 -6.26 13.32 9.14
N THR A 452 -6.21 12.97 7.87
CA THR A 452 -7.16 12.04 7.27
C THR A 452 -6.48 10.69 7.14
N THR A 453 -7.13 9.66 7.67
CA THR A 453 -6.74 8.26 7.46
C THR A 453 -7.16 7.87 6.06
N LYS A 454 -6.43 8.39 5.06
CA LYS A 454 -6.54 7.92 3.69
C LYS A 454 -5.56 6.79 3.50
N HIS A 455 -6.10 5.62 3.19
CA HIS A 455 -5.33 4.57 2.55
C HIS A 455 -4.61 5.20 1.37
N ASN A 456 -3.31 4.95 1.27
CA ASN A 456 -2.54 5.42 0.13
C ASN A 456 -2.82 4.50 -1.04
N LEU A 457 -4.06 4.61 -1.53
CA LEU A 457 -4.54 4.22 -2.85
C LEU A 457 -5.65 5.18 -3.39
N ASP A 458 -6.01 6.26 -2.66
CA ASP A 458 -6.69 7.44 -3.23
C ASP A 458 -5.62 8.54 -3.42
N ILE A 459 -5.06 8.84 -4.60
CA ILE A 459 -5.69 9.31 -5.85
C ILE A 459 -6.81 10.32 -5.53
N LYS A 460 -6.42 11.56 -5.27
CA LYS A 460 -7.17 12.70 -5.81
C LYS A 460 -6.62 12.97 -7.20
#